data_AF-A0A357MD99-F1
#
_entry.id   AF-A0A357MD99-F1
#
_cell.length_a   1.000
_cell.length_b   1.000
_cell.length_c   1.000
_cell.angle_alpha   90.00
_cell.angle_beta   90.00
_cell.angle_gamma   90.00
#
_symmetry.space_group_name_H-M   'P 1'
#
loop_
_entity.id
_entity.type
_entity.pdbx_description
1 polymer ?
#
loop_
_entity_poly.entity_id
_entity_poly.type
_entity_poly.pdbx_seq_one_letter_code
_entity_poly.pdbx_strand_id
1 'polypeptide(L)'
;MAKVADKYLKVDPWAIIEEGFDPERNRTSESIFPLGNEYMGVRGYAEEGYSGDSLQGSYFNGLNEQLDIGNHYKGIIRSLRYMVNAVDWLYTRITVNGEQLDLAKSKISDYVRKLDLRSGTYRRELIWHLDDGKILKVVFTRLVSMT
;
A
#
# COMPACT_ATOMS: atom_id res chain seq x y z
N MET A 1 -24.71 -12.21 14.40
CA MET A 1 -24.13 -13.12 13.38
C MET A 1 -22.68 -13.38 13.74
N ALA A 2 -22.17 -14.60 13.54
CA ALA A 2 -20.77 -14.91 13.81
C ALA A 2 -19.85 -14.30 12.76
N LYS A 3 -18.66 -13.85 13.16
CA LYS A 3 -17.62 -13.42 12.21
C LYS A 3 -17.04 -14.65 11.51
N VAL A 4 -16.83 -14.56 10.21
CA VAL A 4 -16.19 -15.61 9.39
C VAL A 4 -14.86 -15.07 8.88
N ALA A 5 -13.82 -15.90 8.92
CA ALA A 5 -12.49 -15.51 8.45
C ALA A 5 -12.43 -15.58 6.92
N ASP A 6 -12.02 -14.49 6.30
CA ASP A 6 -11.64 -14.46 4.89
C ASP A 6 -10.13 -14.73 4.76
N LYS A 7 -9.77 -15.87 4.14
CA LYS A 7 -8.40 -16.39 4.10
C LYS A 7 -7.88 -16.34 2.67
N TYR A 8 -6.99 -15.38 2.39
CA TYR A 8 -6.32 -15.25 1.09
C TYR A 8 -4.80 -15.05 1.20
N LEU A 9 -4.30 -14.85 2.41
CA LEU A 9 -2.88 -14.74 2.69
C LEU A 9 -2.34 -16.12 3.07
N LYS A 10 -1.14 -16.40 2.59
CA LYS A 10 -0.43 -17.64 2.92
C LYS A 10 0.14 -17.55 4.33
N VAL A 11 0.02 -18.66 5.04
CA VAL A 11 0.54 -18.80 6.41
C VAL A 11 2.05 -19.03 6.36
N ASP A 12 2.81 -18.14 6.98
CA ASP A 12 4.24 -18.27 7.20
C ASP A 12 4.56 -17.77 8.63
N PRO A 13 5.46 -18.44 9.38
CA PRO A 13 5.76 -18.08 10.76
C PRO A 13 6.42 -16.70 10.93
N TRP A 14 7.05 -16.16 9.88
CA TRP A 14 7.83 -14.93 9.92
C TRP A 14 7.56 -14.00 8.74
N ALA A 15 6.55 -14.28 7.94
CA ALA A 15 6.15 -13.43 6.84
C ALA A 15 4.64 -13.40 6.66
N ILE A 16 4.17 -12.29 6.09
CA ILE A 16 2.85 -12.22 5.47
C ILE A 16 3.07 -12.30 3.97
N ILE A 17 2.35 -13.20 3.30
CA ILE A 17 2.54 -13.46 1.87
C ILE A 17 1.18 -13.46 1.17
N GLU A 18 1.05 -12.66 0.11
CA GLU A 18 -0.06 -12.61 -0.83
C GLU A 18 0.45 -13.14 -2.18
N GLU A 19 -0.17 -14.20 -2.69
CA GLU A 19 0.11 -14.78 -4.01
C GLU A 19 -1.09 -14.50 -4.92
N GLY A 20 -0.83 -13.93 -6.09
CA GLY A 20 -1.88 -13.38 -6.97
C GLY A 20 -2.37 -12.01 -6.51
N PHE A 21 -2.68 -11.15 -7.48
CA PHE A 21 -3.24 -9.82 -7.21
C PHE A 21 -4.77 -9.87 -7.32
N ASP A 22 -5.46 -9.46 -6.26
CA ASP A 22 -6.91 -9.32 -6.23
C ASP A 22 -7.29 -7.83 -6.02
N PRO A 23 -7.83 -7.17 -7.05
CA PRO A 23 -8.29 -5.78 -6.96
C PRO A 23 -9.28 -5.51 -5.83
N GLU A 24 -10.17 -6.46 -5.51
CA GLU A 24 -11.20 -6.27 -4.48
C GLU A 24 -10.61 -6.23 -3.07
N ARG A 25 -9.43 -6.84 -2.90
CA ARG A 25 -8.72 -6.90 -1.61
C ARG A 25 -7.62 -5.86 -1.48
N ASN A 26 -7.35 -5.07 -2.52
CA ASN A 26 -6.18 -4.20 -2.58
C ASN A 26 -6.08 -3.25 -1.37
N ARG A 27 -7.16 -2.55 -0.98
CA ARG A 27 -7.16 -1.68 0.20
C ARG A 27 -6.92 -2.42 1.53
N THR A 28 -7.40 -3.65 1.63
CA THR A 28 -7.15 -4.52 2.78
C THR A 28 -5.66 -4.90 2.83
N SER A 29 -5.09 -5.34 1.71
CA SER A 29 -3.68 -5.68 1.60
C SER A 29 -2.76 -4.48 1.82
N GLU A 30 -3.12 -3.28 1.35
CA GLU A 30 -2.40 -2.04 1.69
C GLU A 30 -2.36 -1.77 3.21
N SER A 31 -3.38 -2.20 3.95
CA SER A 31 -3.46 -2.03 5.40
C SER A 31 -2.72 -3.13 6.17
N ILE A 32 -2.58 -4.33 5.59
CA ILE A 32 -1.90 -5.49 6.20
C ILE A 32 -0.39 -5.46 5.95
N PHE A 33 0.06 -4.87 4.84
CA PHE A 33 1.47 -4.76 4.46
C PHE A 33 2.07 -3.35 4.63
N PRO A 34 1.76 -2.58 5.71
CA PRO A 34 2.39 -1.28 5.92
C PRO A 34 3.83 -1.46 6.41
N LEU A 35 4.60 -0.38 6.31
CA LEU A 35 5.87 -0.23 7.01
C LEU A 35 5.78 0.96 7.95
N GLY A 36 6.52 0.94 9.06
CA GLY A 36 6.62 2.08 9.96
C GLY A 36 7.70 1.92 11.03
N ASN A 37 8.19 3.05 11.53
CA ASN A 37 9.31 3.13 12.47
C ASN A 37 9.07 4.16 13.61
N GLU A 38 7.81 4.31 14.04
CA GLU A 38 7.33 5.37 14.95
C GLU A 38 7.36 6.77 14.33
N TYR A 39 8.50 7.24 13.81
CA TYR A 39 8.62 8.54 13.15
C TYR A 39 7.70 8.68 11.94
N MET A 40 7.62 7.64 11.10
CA MET A 40 6.78 7.61 9.91
C MET A 40 6.14 6.24 9.70
N GLY A 41 5.09 6.22 8.88
CA GLY A 41 4.42 5.01 8.42
C GLY A 41 3.91 5.16 7.00
N VAL A 42 3.96 4.09 6.22
CA VAL A 42 3.49 4.07 4.83
C VAL A 42 2.67 2.80 4.58
N ARG A 43 1.51 2.96 3.95
CA ARG A 43 0.64 1.84 3.56
C ARG A 43 1.31 0.99 2.48
N GLY A 44 0.90 -0.26 2.35
CA GLY A 44 1.39 -1.23 1.36
C GLY A 44 0.94 -0.97 -0.09
N TYR A 45 0.83 0.29 -0.53
CA TYR A 45 0.40 0.63 -1.90
C TYR A 45 1.52 0.43 -2.94
N ALA A 46 1.10 0.32 -4.20
CA ALA A 46 1.98 0.13 -5.34
C ALA A 46 2.73 1.42 -5.72
N GLU A 47 4.05 1.34 -5.84
CA GLU A 47 4.97 2.45 -6.13
C GLU A 47 4.75 3.03 -7.54
N GLU A 48 4.59 2.15 -8.53
CA GLU A 48 4.40 2.45 -9.96
C GLU A 48 3.08 3.17 -10.27
N GLY A 49 2.19 3.28 -9.28
CA GLY A 49 0.82 3.76 -9.44
C GLY A 49 -0.17 2.64 -9.72
N TYR A 50 -1.42 2.86 -9.32
CA TYR A 50 -2.52 1.92 -9.52
C TYR A 50 -3.80 2.72 -9.72
N SER A 51 -4.51 2.52 -10.82
CA SER A 51 -5.72 3.30 -11.11
C SER A 51 -7.02 2.69 -10.55
N GLY A 52 -6.94 1.55 -9.87
CA GLY A 52 -8.10 0.92 -9.21
C GLY A 52 -8.35 1.46 -7.80
N ASP A 53 -9.17 0.77 -7.02
CA ASP A 53 -9.49 1.20 -5.65
C ASP A 53 -8.28 1.03 -4.71
N SER A 54 -7.83 2.16 -4.18
CA SER A 54 -6.63 2.26 -3.35
C SER A 54 -6.78 3.37 -2.31
N LEU A 55 -6.01 3.28 -1.25
CA LEU A 55 -5.80 4.37 -0.31
C LEU A 55 -4.30 4.61 -0.17
N GLN A 56 -3.77 5.53 -0.97
CA GLN A 56 -2.40 6.02 -0.80
C GLN A 56 -2.28 6.71 0.56
N GLY A 57 -1.24 6.37 1.31
CA GLY A 57 -1.07 6.86 2.68
C GLY A 57 0.37 6.78 3.15
N SER A 58 0.97 7.94 3.36
CA SER A 58 2.28 8.16 3.97
C SER A 58 2.09 9.17 5.10
N TYR A 59 2.50 8.83 6.32
CA TYR A 59 2.18 9.59 7.51
C TYR A 59 3.43 9.80 8.34
N PHE A 60 3.55 10.97 8.96
CA PHE A 60 4.63 11.30 9.89
C PHE A 60 4.01 11.58 11.25
N ASN A 61 4.59 11.01 12.30
CA ASN A 61 4.09 11.20 13.65
C ASN A 61 4.16 12.68 14.04
N GLY A 62 3.07 13.20 14.59
CA GLY A 62 2.93 14.62 14.94
C GLY A 62 2.55 15.55 13.79
N LEU A 63 2.59 15.13 12.52
CA LEU A 63 2.14 15.95 11.39
C LEU A 63 0.61 15.88 11.26
N ASN A 64 -0.08 16.97 11.62
CA ASN A 64 -1.54 17.03 11.69
C ASN A 64 -2.10 18.31 11.09
N GLU A 65 -3.37 18.23 10.66
CA GLU A 65 -4.20 19.37 10.29
C GLU A 65 -5.43 19.48 11.19
N GLN A 66 -6.07 20.65 11.14
CA GLN A 66 -7.30 20.94 11.86
C GLN A 66 -8.46 21.20 10.89
N LEU A 67 -9.60 20.54 11.13
CA LEU A 67 -10.86 20.83 10.46
C LEU A 67 -11.84 21.43 11.47
N ASP A 68 -12.30 22.65 11.21
CA ASP A 68 -13.31 23.29 12.05
C ASP A 68 -14.69 22.66 11.83
N ILE A 69 -15.40 22.42 12.92
CA ILE A 69 -16.75 21.86 12.94
C ILE A 69 -17.70 22.79 13.70
N GLY A 70 -18.88 23.03 13.14
CA GLY A 70 -19.88 23.89 13.75
C GLY A 70 -20.48 23.24 14.99
N ASN A 71 -20.43 23.92 16.14
CA ASN A 71 -21.10 23.50 17.37
C ASN A 71 -21.59 24.69 18.21
N HIS A 72 -22.78 24.54 18.81
CA HIS A 72 -23.49 25.62 19.52
C HIS A 72 -23.56 25.44 21.04
N TYR A 73 -23.24 24.24 21.56
CA TYR A 73 -23.28 23.96 23.00
C TYR A 73 -21.90 24.07 23.65
N LYS A 74 -21.87 24.51 24.91
CA LYS A 74 -20.63 24.61 25.70
C LYS A 74 -20.08 23.20 25.97
N GLY A 75 -18.75 23.06 25.92
CA GLY A 75 -18.06 21.80 26.16
C GLY A 75 -17.97 20.85 24.96
N ILE A 76 -18.64 21.15 23.83
CA ILE A 76 -18.47 20.38 22.60
C ILE A 76 -17.26 20.92 21.82
N ILE A 77 -16.43 20.01 21.32
CA ILE A 77 -15.29 20.32 20.47
C ILE A 77 -15.71 21.14 19.25
N ARG A 78 -14.88 22.12 18.85
CA ARG A 78 -15.15 23.00 17.70
C ARG A 78 -14.28 22.69 16.49
N SER A 79 -13.35 21.76 16.64
CA SER A 79 -12.51 21.29 15.56
C SER A 79 -12.06 19.87 15.81
N LEU A 80 -11.76 19.17 14.71
CA LEU A 80 -11.14 17.86 14.68
C LEU A 80 -9.68 18.04 14.29
N ARG A 81 -8.79 17.28 14.93
CA ARG A 81 -7.41 17.13 14.50
C ARG A 81 -7.16 15.72 14.03
N TYR A 82 -6.45 15.58 12.93
CA TYR A 82 -6.15 14.30 12.32
C TYR A 82 -4.76 14.34 11.69
N MET A 83 -4.09 13.18 11.66
CA MET A 83 -2.86 13.02 10.90
C MET A 83 -3.18 13.14 9.42
N VAL A 84 -2.47 14.01 8.73
CA VAL A 84 -2.65 14.19 7.29
C VAL A 84 -1.86 13.16 6.51
N ASN A 85 -2.41 12.77 5.36
CA ASN A 85 -1.60 12.09 4.36
C ASN A 85 -0.55 13.08 3.84
N ALA A 86 0.72 12.72 4.01
CA ALA A 86 1.88 13.52 3.67
C ALA A 86 2.36 13.20 2.24
N VAL A 87 3.62 13.52 1.96
CA VAL A 87 4.23 13.28 0.65
C VAL A 87 4.30 11.78 0.31
N ASP A 88 3.93 11.44 -0.93
CA ASP A 88 4.22 10.13 -1.53
C ASP A 88 5.66 10.10 -2.04
N TRP A 89 6.58 9.65 -1.18
CA TRP A 89 8.00 9.53 -1.50
C TRP A 89 8.34 8.24 -2.27
N LEU A 90 7.35 7.35 -2.46
CA LEU A 90 7.50 6.09 -3.21
C LEU A 90 7.07 6.22 -4.67
N TYR A 91 6.43 7.34 -5.02
CA TYR A 91 5.90 7.59 -6.35
C TYR A 91 6.94 7.27 -7.44
N THR A 92 6.64 6.26 -8.23
CA THR A 92 7.44 5.80 -9.36
C THR A 92 6.51 5.65 -10.56
N ARG A 93 6.99 5.87 -11.79
CA ARG A 93 6.23 5.60 -13.00
C ARG A 93 7.11 4.83 -13.96
N ILE A 94 6.67 3.65 -14.36
CA ILE A 94 7.42 2.75 -15.23
C ILE A 94 6.69 2.69 -16.56
N THR A 95 7.36 3.11 -17.63
CA THR A 95 6.84 3.08 -19.00
C THR A 95 7.83 2.38 -19.89
N VAL A 96 7.35 1.44 -20.71
CA VAL A 96 8.16 0.70 -21.69
C VAL A 96 7.39 0.73 -23.01
N ASN A 97 8.03 1.23 -24.06
CA ASN A 97 7.43 1.37 -25.40
C ASN A 97 6.08 2.10 -25.44
N GLY A 98 5.88 3.06 -24.54
CA GLY A 98 4.62 3.83 -24.43
C GLY A 98 3.53 3.16 -23.58
N GLU A 99 3.70 1.90 -23.17
CA GLU A 99 2.83 1.24 -22.20
C GLU A 99 3.30 1.55 -20.78
N GLN A 100 2.40 2.01 -19.92
CA GLN A 100 2.70 2.28 -18.50
C GLN A 100 2.24 1.10 -17.63
N LEU A 101 3.08 0.66 -16.70
CA LEU A 101 2.70 -0.35 -15.71
C LEU A 101 1.64 0.22 -14.76
N ASP A 102 0.49 -0.44 -14.69
CA ASP A 102 -0.64 -0.13 -13.82
C ASP A 102 -1.37 -1.45 -13.54
N LEU A 103 -1.33 -1.95 -12.30
CA LEU A 103 -1.90 -3.28 -11.98
C LEU A 103 -3.42 -3.38 -12.28
N ALA A 104 -4.12 -2.26 -12.46
CA ALA A 104 -5.53 -2.27 -12.80
C ALA A 104 -5.78 -2.61 -14.28
N LYS A 105 -4.77 -2.44 -15.13
CA LYS A 105 -4.89 -2.50 -16.59
C LYS A 105 -3.89 -3.47 -17.22
N SER A 106 -2.68 -3.56 -16.67
CA SER A 106 -1.60 -4.37 -17.20
C SER A 106 -1.90 -5.85 -17.06
N LYS A 107 -1.53 -6.63 -18.08
CA LYS A 107 -1.52 -8.09 -18.01
C LYS A 107 -0.33 -8.52 -17.16
N ILE A 108 -0.60 -9.17 -16.03
CA ILE A 108 0.44 -9.63 -15.10
C ILE A 108 0.30 -11.12 -14.77
N SER A 109 1.41 -11.76 -14.42
CA SER A 109 1.44 -13.09 -13.82
C SER A 109 2.44 -13.15 -12.65
N ASP A 110 2.41 -14.26 -11.90
CA ASP A 110 3.36 -14.57 -10.82
C ASP A 110 3.54 -13.42 -9.82
N TYR A 111 2.43 -12.74 -9.54
CA TYR A 111 2.40 -11.67 -8.55
C TYR A 111 2.60 -12.26 -7.16
N VAL A 112 3.56 -11.72 -6.41
CA VAL A 112 3.80 -12.04 -5.00
C VAL A 112 4.10 -10.75 -4.25
N ARG A 113 3.39 -10.54 -3.13
CA ARG A 113 3.70 -9.50 -2.15
C ARG A 113 4.05 -10.16 -0.83
N LYS A 114 5.18 -9.77 -0.25
CA LYS A 114 5.73 -10.34 0.98
C LYS A 114 6.14 -9.22 1.94
N LEU A 115 5.71 -9.32 3.19
CA LEU A 115 6.27 -8.57 4.31
C LEU A 115 7.07 -9.55 5.17
N ASP A 116 8.38 -9.34 5.26
CA ASP A 116 9.26 -10.10 6.16
C ASP A 116 9.25 -9.46 7.55
N LEU A 117 8.77 -10.20 8.55
CA LEU A 117 8.59 -9.70 9.91
C LEU A 117 9.90 -9.70 10.71
N ARG A 118 10.97 -10.34 10.23
CA ARG A 118 12.28 -10.31 10.88
C ARG A 118 13.07 -9.09 10.47
N SER A 119 13.05 -8.76 9.18
CA SER A 119 13.82 -7.63 8.65
C SER A 119 13.00 -6.34 8.50
N GLY A 120 11.67 -6.41 8.63
CA GLY A 120 10.78 -5.26 8.35
C GLY A 120 10.79 -4.85 6.88
N THR A 121 11.10 -5.78 5.97
CA THR A 121 11.21 -5.49 4.54
C THR A 121 9.93 -5.85 3.81
N TYR A 122 9.40 -4.89 3.07
CA TYR A 122 8.36 -5.13 2.08
C TYR A 122 9.00 -5.48 0.74
N ARG A 123 8.49 -6.52 0.10
CA ARG A 123 8.91 -6.94 -1.24
C ARG A 123 7.68 -7.28 -2.08
N ARG A 124 7.66 -6.80 -3.32
CA ARG A 124 6.64 -7.16 -4.30
C ARG A 124 7.28 -7.50 -5.63
N GLU A 125 6.87 -8.60 -6.22
CA GLU A 125 7.33 -9.01 -7.55
C GLU A 125 6.17 -9.45 -8.42
N LEU A 126 6.34 -9.24 -9.73
CA LEU A 126 5.37 -9.62 -10.75
C LEU A 126 6.07 -9.79 -12.09
N ILE A 127 5.43 -10.53 -12.99
CA ILE A 127 5.75 -10.56 -14.40
C ILE A 127 4.76 -9.66 -15.13
N TRP A 128 5.26 -8.67 -15.86
CA TRP A 128 4.47 -7.78 -16.70
C TRP A 128 4.59 -8.21 -18.16
N HIS A 129 3.45 -8.49 -18.79
CA HIS A 129 3.32 -8.85 -20.19
C HIS A 129 2.88 -7.61 -20.97
N LEU A 130 3.75 -7.11 -21.85
CA LEU A 130 3.42 -6.00 -22.76
C LEU A 130 2.61 -6.49 -23.95
N ASP A 131 1.85 -5.58 -24.55
CA ASP A 131 1.05 -5.88 -25.75
C ASP A 131 1.95 -6.16 -26.98
N ASP A 132 3.18 -5.65 -26.98
CA ASP A 132 4.20 -5.95 -28.01
C ASP A 132 4.90 -7.32 -27.84
N GLY A 133 4.49 -8.11 -26.83
CA GLY A 133 4.98 -9.45 -26.55
C GLY A 133 6.23 -9.52 -25.66
N LYS A 134 6.81 -8.38 -25.24
CA LYS A 134 7.89 -8.38 -24.24
C LYS A 134 7.37 -8.78 -22.86
N ILE A 135 8.24 -9.45 -22.10
CA ILE A 135 7.94 -9.93 -20.75
C ILE A 135 9.01 -9.40 -19.81
N LEU A 136 8.60 -8.66 -18.79
CA LEU A 136 9.51 -8.08 -17.80
C LEU A 136 9.21 -8.65 -16.41
N LYS A 137 10.24 -9.11 -15.70
CA LYS A 137 10.15 -9.32 -14.26
C LYS A 137 10.40 -8.01 -13.55
N VAL A 138 9.41 -7.53 -12.79
CA VAL A 138 9.51 -6.30 -12.00
C VAL A 138 9.56 -6.66 -10.53
N VAL A 139 10.47 -6.03 -9.81
CA VAL A 139 10.77 -6.33 -8.42
C VAL A 139 10.93 -5.03 -7.65
N PHE A 140 10.11 -4.86 -6.62
CA PHE A 140 10.17 -3.77 -5.67
C PHE A 140 10.62 -4.31 -4.32
N THR A 141 11.51 -3.57 -3.64
CA THR A 141 11.91 -3.86 -2.27
C THR A 141 12.11 -2.55 -1.55
N ARG A 142 11.45 -2.38 -0.41
CA ARG A 142 11.55 -1.17 0.40
C ARG A 142 11.55 -1.50 1.89
N LEU A 143 12.11 -0.59 2.65
CA LEU A 143 12.15 -0.60 4.10
C LEU A 143 11.98 0.83 4.60
N VAL A 144 11.58 0.97 5.85
CA VAL A 144 11.72 2.21 6.62
C VAL A 144 12.77 1.92 7.69
N SER A 145 13.82 2.74 7.78
CA SER A 145 14.93 2.50 8.71
C SER A 145 14.43 2.48 10.16
N MET A 146 14.83 1.47 10.93
CA MET A 146 14.50 1.37 12.36
C MET A 146 15.53 2.06 13.26
N THR A 147 16.59 2.63 12.66
CA THR A 147 17.69 3.35 13.31
C THR A 147 17.83 4.75 12.76
#